data_AF-A0A964PCA4-F1
#
_entry.id   AF-A0A964PCA4-F1
#
_cell.length_a   1.000
_cell.length_b   1.000
_cell.length_c   1.000
_cell.angle_alpha   90.00
_cell.angle_beta   90.00
_cell.angle_gamma   90.00
#
_symmetry.space_group_name_H-M   'P 1'
#
loop_
_entity.id
_entity.type
_entity.pdbx_description
1 polymer ?
#
loop_
_entity_poly.entity_id
_entity_poly.type
_entity_poly.pdbx_seq_one_letter_code
_entity_poly.pdbx_strand_id
1 'polypeptide(L)'
;MSAGIVILILKIAVVAVTVLWLGSLVALALGKTQLHGRINIVFFGLTLAALIGLEIVVRIISPGIFDNYQHHTESAMSVHLVFSVPSAVLLFVMLFTGLKHKRNFHIAMGILFTVLWTGTFITGIFLLRHELP
;
A
#
# COMPACT_ATOMS: atom_id res chain seq x y z
N MET A 1 11.50 -3.24 19.92
CA MET A 1 10.54 -2.34 19.22
C MET A 1 9.14 -2.87 19.52
N SER A 2 8.19 -2.02 19.94
CA SER A 2 6.83 -2.50 20.27
C SER A 2 5.97 -2.61 19.00
N ALA A 3 4.98 -3.50 19.02
CA ALA A 3 4.03 -3.67 17.91
C ALA A 3 3.32 -2.36 17.54
N GLY A 4 2.98 -1.54 18.55
CA GLY A 4 2.36 -0.23 18.35
C GLY A 4 3.23 0.73 17.53
N ILE A 5 4.56 0.74 17.75
CA ILE A 5 5.48 1.56 16.95
C ILE A 5 5.54 1.07 15.50
N VAL A 6 5.59 -0.25 15.29
CA VAL A 6 5.58 -0.83 13.93
C VAL A 6 4.30 -0.46 13.19
N ILE A 7 3.14 -0.59 13.83
CA ILE A 7 1.84 -0.21 13.25
C ILE A 7 1.81 1.29 12.94
N LEU A 8 2.30 2.15 13.83
CA LEU A 8 2.36 3.59 13.60
C LEU A 8 3.24 3.93 12.39
N ILE A 9 4.43 3.34 12.28
CA ILE A 9 5.33 3.52 11.13
C ILE A 9 4.64 3.08 9.83
N LEU A 10 3.96 1.93 9.83
CA LEU A 10 3.22 1.45 8.66
C LEU A 10 2.10 2.40 8.27
N LYS A 11 1.34 2.95 9.23
CA LYS A 11 0.29 3.94 8.93
C LYS A 11 0.87 5.20 8.30
N ILE A 12 1.97 5.73 8.84
CA ILE A 12 2.66 6.89 8.27
C ILE A 12 3.12 6.58 6.84
N ALA A 13 3.72 5.40 6.63
CA ALA A 13 4.14 4.97 5.30
C ALA A 13 2.95 4.90 4.33
N VAL A 14 1.84 4.28 4.72
CA VAL A 14 0.61 4.18 3.92
C VAL A 14 0.03 5.56 3.58
N VAL A 15 0.02 6.50 4.52
CA VAL A 15 -0.40 7.89 4.26
C VAL A 15 0.53 8.54 3.24
N ALA A 16 1.85 8.43 3.43
CA ALA A 16 2.83 9.03 2.53
C ALA A 16 2.69 8.49 1.10
N VAL A 17 2.57 7.17 0.93
CA VAL A 17 2.40 6.57 -0.40
C VAL A 17 1.03 6.91 -1.01
N THR A 18 -0.02 7.10 -0.20
CA THR A 18 -1.33 7.55 -0.68
C THR A 18 -1.28 8.99 -1.20
N VAL A 19 -0.55 9.88 -0.52
CA VAL A 19 -0.33 11.25 -0.99
C VAL A 19 0.42 11.26 -2.33
N LEU A 20 1.45 10.41 -2.48
CA LEU A 20 2.15 10.26 -3.76
C LEU A 20 1.22 9.76 -4.87
N TRP A 21 0.38 8.75 -4.58
CA TRP A 21 -0.59 8.25 -5.53
C TRP A 21 -1.59 9.33 -5.97
N LEU A 22 -2.15 10.11 -5.04
CA LEU A 22 -3.01 11.25 -5.37
C LEU A 22 -2.28 12.30 -6.20
N GLY A 23 -1.04 12.64 -5.83
CA GLY A 23 -0.21 13.56 -6.60
C GLY A 23 0.07 13.07 -8.03
N SER A 24 0.24 11.76 -8.21
CA SER A 24 0.38 11.13 -9.52
C SER A 24 -0.87 11.26 -10.39
N LEU A 25 -2.06 11.15 -9.79
CA LEU A 25 -3.33 11.37 -10.49
C LEU A 25 -3.52 12.85 -10.87
N VAL A 26 -3.15 13.77 -9.98
CA VAL A 26 -3.16 15.21 -10.29
C VAL A 26 -2.20 15.52 -11.44
N ALA A 27 -1.00 14.96 -11.44
CA ALA A 27 -0.06 15.11 -12.56
C ALA A 27 -0.64 14.61 -13.88
N LEU A 28 -1.39 13.51 -13.87
CA LEU A 28 -2.09 12.98 -15.03
C LEU A 28 -3.22 13.90 -15.49
N ALA A 29 -4.03 14.43 -14.57
CA ALA A 29 -5.10 15.39 -14.86
C ALA A 29 -4.57 16.69 -15.49
N LEU A 30 -3.36 17.09 -15.11
CA LEU A 30 -2.63 18.22 -15.71
C LEU A 30 -1.92 17.88 -17.04
N GLY A 31 -2.10 16.67 -17.59
CA GLY A 31 -1.47 16.22 -18.83
C GLY A 31 0.03 15.89 -18.71
N LYS A 32 0.61 15.92 -17.51
CA LYS A 32 2.04 15.70 -17.25
C LYS A 32 2.36 14.20 -17.13
N THR A 33 2.26 13.47 -18.23
CA THR A 33 2.45 12.01 -18.27
C THR A 33 3.84 11.54 -17.80
N GLN A 34 4.90 12.32 -18.07
CA GLN A 34 6.24 12.00 -17.57
C GLN A 34 6.35 12.11 -16.05
N LEU A 35 5.68 13.11 -15.46
CA LEU A 35 5.66 13.31 -14.01
C LEU A 35 4.85 12.20 -13.31
N HIS A 36 3.69 11.84 -13.87
CA HIS A 36 2.90 10.69 -13.44
C HIS A 36 3.74 9.40 -13.38
N GLY A 37 4.49 9.11 -14.45
CA GLY A 37 5.40 7.95 -14.48
C GLY A 37 6.48 7.98 -13.39
N ARG A 38 7.15 9.13 -13.20
CA ARG A 38 8.19 9.29 -12.16
C ARG A 38 7.63 9.12 -10.75
N ILE A 39 6.48 9.74 -10.44
CA ILE A 39 5.84 9.60 -9.14
C ILE A 39 5.40 8.15 -8.91
N ASN A 40 4.84 7.48 -9.91
CA ASN A 40 4.42 6.08 -9.79
C ASN A 40 5.59 5.12 -9.52
N ILE A 41 6.77 5.38 -10.08
CA ILE A 41 7.98 4.58 -9.78
C ILE A 41 8.38 4.75 -8.31
N VAL A 42 8.37 5.99 -7.79
CA VAL A 42 8.67 6.26 -6.37
C VAL A 42 7.62 5.62 -5.46
N PHE A 43 6.34 5.78 -5.79
CA PHE A 43 5.22 5.16 -5.11
C PHE A 43 5.35 3.62 -5.03
N PHE A 44 5.65 2.99 -6.17
CA PHE A 44 5.88 1.55 -6.26
C PHE A 44 7.06 1.11 -5.40
N GLY A 45 8.21 1.81 -5.52
CA GLY A 45 9.43 1.50 -4.76
C GLY A 45 9.21 1.59 -3.25
N LEU A 46 8.55 2.65 -2.77
CA LEU A 46 8.23 2.82 -1.36
C LEU A 46 7.23 1.77 -0.86
N THR A 47 6.22 1.43 -1.66
CA THR A 47 5.25 0.38 -1.31
C THR A 47 5.94 -0.98 -1.18
N LEU A 48 6.82 -1.31 -2.14
CA LEU A 48 7.57 -2.55 -2.11
C LEU A 48 8.54 -2.60 -0.91
N ALA A 49 9.22 -1.50 -0.62
CA ALA A 49 10.08 -1.38 0.55
C ALA A 49 9.29 -1.55 1.86
N ALA A 50 8.08 -1.03 1.95
CA ALA A 50 7.21 -1.23 3.11
C ALA A 50 6.80 -2.70 3.29
N LEU A 51 6.43 -3.38 2.20
CA LEU A 51 6.07 -4.81 2.23
C LEU A 51 7.26 -5.69 2.66
N ILE A 52 8.42 -5.48 2.04
CA ILE A 52 9.64 -6.23 2.36
C ILE A 52 10.12 -5.91 3.78
N GLY A 53 10.10 -4.64 4.17
CA GLY A 53 10.47 -4.20 5.51
C GLY A 53 9.59 -4.84 6.58
N LEU A 54 8.27 -4.90 6.34
CA LEU A 54 7.34 -5.59 7.22
C LEU A 54 7.64 -7.09 7.33
N GLU A 55 7.85 -7.77 6.20
CA GLU A 55 8.19 -9.19 6.17
C GLU A 55 9.47 -9.50 6.96
N ILE A 56 10.52 -8.67 6.80
CA ILE A 56 11.78 -8.80 7.55
C ILE A 56 11.54 -8.59 9.04
N VAL A 57 10.76 -7.58 9.43
CA VAL A 57 10.46 -7.31 10.84
C VAL A 57 9.74 -8.49 11.46
N VAL A 58 8.72 -9.02 10.79
CA VAL A 58 7.86 -10.10 11.32
C VAL A 58 8.57 -11.46 11.33
N ARG A 59 9.38 -11.79 10.32
CA ARG A 59 9.98 -13.12 10.21
C ARG A 59 11.38 -13.24 10.80
N ILE A 60 12.13 -12.15 10.84
CA ILE A 60 13.56 -12.18 11.17
C ILE A 60 13.86 -11.40 12.45
N ILE A 61 13.38 -10.15 12.55
CA ILE A 61 13.77 -9.26 13.65
C ILE A 61 12.97 -9.53 14.92
N SER A 62 11.67 -9.73 14.82
CA SER A 62 10.78 -9.97 15.97
C SER A 62 9.65 -10.93 15.58
N PRO A 63 9.97 -12.24 15.48
CA PRO A 63 8.96 -13.28 15.32
C PRO A 63 7.92 -13.18 16.43
N GLY A 64 6.64 -13.18 16.06
CA GLY A 64 5.54 -13.11 17.01
C GLY A 64 5.24 -11.71 17.59
N ILE A 65 5.81 -10.64 17.04
CA ILE A 65 5.53 -9.27 17.50
C ILE A 65 4.03 -8.91 17.48
N PHE A 66 3.25 -9.60 16.64
CA PHE A 66 1.81 -9.40 16.50
C PHE A 66 0.94 -10.45 17.21
N ASP A 67 1.52 -11.44 17.90
CA ASP A 67 0.76 -12.55 18.51
C ASP A 67 -0.28 -12.05 19.52
N ASN A 68 0.08 -11.05 20.31
CA ASN A 68 -0.83 -10.42 21.29
C ASN A 68 -1.93 -9.55 20.66
N TYR A 69 -1.76 -9.12 19.40
CA TYR A 69 -2.75 -8.33 18.67
C TYR A 69 -3.75 -9.20 17.89
N GLN A 70 -3.39 -10.45 17.61
CA GLN A 70 -4.10 -11.34 16.70
C GLN A 70 -5.54 -11.65 17.19
N HIS A 71 -5.72 -11.95 18.48
CA HIS A 71 -7.02 -12.36 19.03
C HIS A 71 -8.16 -11.32 18.92
N HIS A 72 -7.86 -10.02 18.83
CA HIS A 72 -8.88 -8.96 18.73
C HIS A 72 -8.98 -8.29 17.36
N THR A 73 -8.03 -8.55 16.44
CA THR A 73 -7.97 -7.87 15.13
C THR A 73 -8.05 -8.80 13.92
N GLU A 74 -8.20 -10.11 14.13
CA GLU A 74 -8.29 -11.11 13.06
C GLU A 74 -9.27 -10.74 11.94
N SER A 75 -10.53 -10.39 12.30
CA SER A 75 -11.54 -10.02 11.30
C SER A 75 -11.15 -8.77 10.49
N ALA A 76 -10.64 -7.73 11.18
CA ALA A 76 -10.21 -6.49 10.54
C ALA A 76 -9.01 -6.73 9.60
N MET A 77 -8.06 -7.57 10.02
CA MET A 77 -6.90 -7.94 9.22
C MET A 77 -7.30 -8.75 7.99
N SER A 78 -8.22 -9.72 8.12
CA SER A 78 -8.74 -10.47 6.98
C SER A 78 -9.40 -9.55 5.95
N VAL A 79 -10.23 -8.59 6.40
CA VAL A 79 -10.83 -7.60 5.50
C VAL A 79 -9.76 -6.75 4.81
N HIS A 80 -8.76 -6.27 5.55
CA HIS A 80 -7.66 -5.50 4.97
C HIS A 80 -6.90 -6.27 3.88
N LEU A 81 -6.59 -7.54 4.12
CA LEU A 81 -5.84 -8.40 3.21
C LEU A 81 -6.58 -8.66 1.89
N VAL A 82 -7.91 -8.74 1.91
CA VAL A 82 -8.74 -8.88 0.70
C VAL A 82 -8.56 -7.70 -0.25
N PHE A 83 -8.29 -6.49 0.27
CA PHE A 83 -8.01 -5.32 -0.56
C PHE A 83 -6.51 -5.18 -0.88
N SER A 84 -5.64 -5.39 0.11
CA SER A 84 -4.22 -5.05 0.00
C SER A 84 -3.43 -6.03 -0.85
N VAL A 85 -3.72 -7.34 -0.76
CA VAL A 85 -3.02 -8.36 -1.53
C VAL A 85 -3.30 -8.19 -3.04
N PRO A 86 -4.55 -8.07 -3.51
CA PRO A 86 -4.81 -7.80 -4.92
C PRO A 86 -4.25 -6.45 -5.38
N SER A 87 -4.30 -5.41 -4.54
CA SER A 87 -3.70 -4.10 -4.85
C SER A 87 -2.19 -4.22 -5.11
N ALA A 88 -1.48 -4.96 -4.26
CA ALA A 88 -0.04 -5.17 -4.40
C ALA A 88 0.30 -5.90 -5.70
N VAL A 89 -0.48 -6.93 -6.07
CA VAL A 89 -0.30 -7.65 -7.36
C VAL A 89 -0.55 -6.71 -8.55
N LEU A 90 -1.63 -5.92 -8.50
CA LEU A 90 -1.98 -4.94 -9.52
C LEU A 90 -0.87 -3.90 -9.74
N LEU A 91 -0.16 -3.49 -8.69
CA LEU A 91 0.97 -2.58 -8.79
C LEU A 91 2.06 -3.09 -9.74
N PHE A 92 2.42 -4.38 -9.66
CA PHE A 92 3.40 -4.98 -10.58
C PHE A 92 2.88 -5.00 -12.02
N VAL A 93 1.61 -5.38 -12.21
CA VAL A 93 0.97 -5.41 -13.54
C VAL A 93 0.91 -4.01 -14.15
N MET A 94 0.58 -2.99 -13.36
CA MET A 94 0.53 -1.60 -13.81
C MET A 94 1.91 -1.03 -14.15
N LEU A 95 2.94 -1.37 -13.36
CA LEU A 95 4.31 -1.00 -13.70
C LEU A 95 4.71 -1.58 -15.05
N PHE A 96 4.49 -2.89 -15.25
CA PHE A 96 4.81 -3.56 -16.51
C PHE A 96 4.04 -2.98 -17.71
N THR A 97 2.72 -2.81 -17.57
CA THR A 97 1.87 -2.27 -18.65
C THR A 97 2.16 -0.80 -18.95
N GLY A 98 2.52 -0.01 -17.93
CA GLY A 98 2.94 1.39 -18.07
C GLY A 98 4.25 1.52 -18.84
N LEU A 99 5.24 0.68 -18.53
CA LEU A 99 6.53 0.63 -19.25
C LEU A 99 6.38 0.13 -20.69
N LYS A 100 5.41 -0.73 -20.97
CA LYS A 100 5.10 -1.24 -22.33
C LYS A 100 4.14 -0.34 -23.12
N HIS A 101 3.78 0.83 -22.59
CA HIS A 101 2.85 1.78 -23.22
C HIS A 101 1.48 1.19 -23.62
N LYS A 102 1.01 0.16 -22.92
CA LYS A 102 -0.30 -0.48 -23.18
C LYS A 102 -1.42 0.31 -22.51
N ARG A 103 -1.72 1.50 -23.04
CA ARG A 103 -2.58 2.54 -22.43
C ARG A 103 -3.95 2.01 -21.95
N ASN A 104 -4.70 1.31 -22.80
CA ASN A 104 -6.06 0.88 -22.45
C ASN A 104 -6.06 -0.11 -21.27
N PHE A 105 -5.15 -1.08 -21.29
CA PHE A 105 -4.97 -2.03 -20.19
C PHE A 105 -4.51 -1.32 -18.92
N HIS A 106 -3.55 -0.39 -19.03
CA HIS A 106 -3.06 0.37 -17.91
C HIS A 106 -4.16 1.19 -17.23
N ILE A 107 -5.04 1.84 -18.01
CA ILE A 107 -6.17 2.61 -17.48
C ILE A 107 -7.18 1.69 -16.78
N ALA A 108 -7.55 0.57 -17.41
CA ALA A 108 -8.48 -0.39 -16.81
C ALA A 108 -7.95 -0.92 -15.46
N MET A 109 -6.67 -1.27 -15.41
CA MET A 109 -6.01 -1.69 -14.16
C MET A 109 -5.90 -0.55 -13.15
N GLY A 110 -5.68 0.70 -13.59
CA GLY A 110 -5.62 1.87 -12.72
C GLY A 110 -6.97 2.18 -12.04
N ILE A 111 -8.08 1.99 -12.74
CA ILE A 111 -9.42 2.13 -12.15
C ILE A 111 -9.65 1.05 -11.09
N LEU A 112 -9.35 -0.21 -11.42
CA LEU A 112 -9.48 -1.32 -10.47
C LEU A 112 -8.57 -1.11 -9.24
N PHE A 113 -7.33 -0.70 -9.47
CA PHE A 113 -6.38 -0.38 -8.42
C PHE A 113 -6.89 0.74 -7.52
N THR A 114 -7.53 1.76 -8.07
CA THR A 114 -8.10 2.86 -7.28
C THR A 114 -9.10 2.34 -6.25
N VAL A 115 -10.03 1.47 -6.66
CA VAL A 115 -11.03 0.87 -5.76
C VAL A 115 -10.37 0.06 -4.65
N LEU A 116 -9.43 -0.82 -5.02
CA LEU A 116 -8.76 -1.70 -4.06
C LEU A 116 -7.80 -0.94 -3.13
N TRP A 117 -7.10 0.08 -3.65
CA TRP A 117 -6.23 0.93 -2.86
C TRP A 117 -7.02 1.76 -1.84
N THR A 118 -8.16 2.32 -2.23
CA THR A 118 -9.05 3.01 -1.29
C THR A 118 -9.51 2.07 -0.18
N GLY A 119 -9.91 0.83 -0.51
CA GLY A 119 -10.23 -0.19 0.49
C GLY A 119 -9.04 -0.50 1.43
N THR A 120 -7.84 -0.65 0.87
CA THR A 120 -6.58 -0.88 1.60
C THR A 120 -6.28 0.27 2.56
N PHE A 121 -6.39 1.51 2.10
CA PHE A 121 -6.14 2.71 2.90
C PHE A 121 -7.15 2.82 4.06
N ILE A 122 -8.45 2.71 3.77
CA ILE A 122 -9.50 2.84 4.78
C ILE A 122 -9.33 1.75 5.85
N THR A 123 -9.15 0.50 5.43
CA THR A 123 -9.00 -0.62 6.35
C THR A 123 -7.69 -0.56 7.14
N GLY A 124 -6.58 -0.14 6.52
CA GLY A 124 -5.28 -0.05 7.18
C GLY A 124 -5.18 1.10 8.19
N ILE A 125 -5.78 2.26 7.89
CA ILE A 125 -5.71 3.44 8.77
C ILE A 125 -6.72 3.36 9.91
N PHE A 126 -7.98 2.99 9.61
CA PHE A 126 -9.08 3.12 10.56
C PHE A 126 -9.43 1.84 11.31
N LEU A 127 -9.24 0.64 10.73
CA LEU A 127 -9.60 -0.61 11.41
C LEU A 127 -8.45 -1.19 12.25
N LEU A 128 -7.19 -0.95 11.90
CA LEU A 128 -6.05 -1.40 12.71
C LEU A 128 -5.86 -0.43 13.89
N ARG A 129 -6.28 -0.84 15.08
CA ARG A 129 -6.09 -0.06 16.32
C ARG A 129 -4.62 -0.12 16.73
N HIS A 130 -4.01 1.02 17.04
CA HIS A 130 -2.72 1.08 17.73
C HIS A 130 -2.99 1.52 19.16
N GLU A 131 -2.68 0.69 20.14
CA GLU A 131 -2.61 1.15 21.53
C GLU A 131 -1.15 1.51 21.79
N LEU A 132 -0.91 2.82 21.94
CA LEU A 132 0.37 3.30 22.48
C LEU A 132 0.34 2.97 23.98
N PRO A 133 1.41 2.36 24.52
CA PRO A 133 1.52 2.14 25.96
C PRO A 133 1.49 3.46 26.73
#